data_AF-A0A1E5QG57-F1
#
_entry.id   AF-A0A1E5QG57-F1
#
_cell.length_a   1.000
_cell.length_b   1.000
_cell.length_c   1.000
_cell.angle_alpha   90.00
_cell.angle_beta   90.00
_cell.angle_gamma   90.00
#
_symmetry.space_group_name_H-M   'P 1'
#
loop_
_entity.id
_entity.type
_entity.pdbx_description
1 polymer ?
#
loop_
_entity_poly.entity_id
_entity_poly.type
_entity_poly.pdbx_seq_one_letter_code
_entity_poly.pdbx_strand_id
1 'polypeptide(L)'
;MTARITSSDNRVLRQKILGSRRFSNYWWATVITLGGGGFLLSGLSSYYQVNLLPFANPTELNFIPQGIVMGFYGVLGLLVSLYLWLTILLDVGGGYNEFNRETGKAQIFRWGFPGKNRRVEVDFPLEDVQAIRVDIKEGINPRRAIYLRVKNRAQIPLTRVGQPLPLSDLENQGAELARFLSVPLEGL
;
A
#
# COMPACT_ATOMS: atom_id res chain seq x y z
N MET A 1 23.70 -27.46 7.31
CA MET A 1 22.79 -27.88 6.22
C MET A 1 22.96 -26.91 5.08
N THR A 2 23.26 -27.46 3.91
CA THR A 2 23.80 -26.83 2.71
C THR A 2 22.78 -25.89 2.08
N ALA A 3 23.14 -24.61 1.93
CA ALA A 3 22.34 -23.64 1.17
C ALA A 3 22.24 -24.11 -0.29
N ARG A 4 21.02 -24.44 -0.74
CA ARG A 4 20.74 -24.62 -2.16
C ARG A 4 20.90 -23.27 -2.84
N ILE A 5 22.05 -23.05 -3.47
CA ILE A 5 22.20 -22.05 -4.52
C ILE A 5 21.46 -22.63 -5.73
N THR A 6 20.15 -22.39 -5.82
CA THR A 6 19.47 -22.51 -7.10
C THR A 6 19.94 -21.34 -7.96
N SER A 7 20.93 -21.61 -8.82
CA SER A 7 21.16 -20.83 -10.02
C SER A 7 19.92 -20.95 -10.91
N SER A 8 18.89 -20.16 -10.63
CA SER A 8 17.88 -19.89 -11.63
C SER A 8 18.51 -18.91 -12.59
N ASP A 9 18.77 -19.37 -13.81
CA ASP A 9 19.11 -18.59 -14.99
C ASP A 9 17.91 -17.71 -15.41
N ASN A 10 17.32 -17.02 -14.43
CA ASN A 10 16.19 -16.13 -14.62
C ASN A 10 16.77 -14.86 -15.20
N ARG A 11 16.61 -14.68 -16.51
CA ARG A 11 17.00 -13.43 -17.18
C ARG A 11 16.03 -12.29 -16.87
N VAL A 12 14.92 -12.58 -16.20
CA VAL A 12 13.91 -11.63 -15.76
C VAL A 12 13.68 -11.74 -14.26
N LEU A 13 13.83 -10.64 -13.54
CA LEU A 13 13.47 -10.52 -12.13
C LEU A 13 12.23 -9.63 -12.01
N ARG A 14 11.13 -10.21 -11.51
CA ARG A 14 9.87 -9.48 -11.29
C ARG A 14 9.45 -9.52 -9.84
N GLN A 15 9.40 -8.35 -9.22
CA GLN A 15 8.97 -8.16 -7.84
C GLN A 15 7.58 -7.53 -7.82
N LYS A 16 6.59 -8.22 -7.26
CA LYS A 16 5.25 -7.65 -7.06
C LYS A 16 5.26 -6.71 -5.86
N ILE A 17 4.69 -5.53 -6.04
CA ILE A 17 4.48 -4.54 -4.99
C ILE A 17 3.01 -4.58 -4.62
N LEU A 18 2.73 -5.08 -3.43
CA LEU A 18 1.37 -5.10 -2.91
C LEU A 18 0.84 -3.67 -2.85
N GLY A 19 -0.40 -3.42 -3.27
CA GLY A 19 -1.05 -2.11 -3.17
C GLY A 19 -1.99 -2.03 -1.97
N SER A 20 -3.02 -1.21 -2.09
CA SER A 20 -4.08 -1.05 -1.11
C SER A 20 -4.80 -2.35 -0.73
N ARG A 21 -4.65 -3.44 -1.48
CA ARG A 21 -5.19 -4.78 -1.15
C ARG A 21 -4.42 -5.50 -0.03
N ARG A 22 -4.16 -4.79 1.08
CA ARG A 22 -3.57 -5.35 2.32
C ARG A 22 -4.68 -5.82 3.24
N PHE A 23 -4.40 -6.86 4.02
CA PHE A 23 -5.28 -7.31 5.11
C PHE A 23 -5.71 -6.16 6.03
N SER A 24 -4.76 -5.31 6.47
CA SER A 24 -5.06 -4.14 7.31
C SER A 24 -6.08 -3.19 6.68
N ASN A 25 -6.02 -2.97 5.36
CA ASN A 25 -6.99 -2.11 4.68
C ASN A 25 -8.37 -2.76 4.64
N TYR A 26 -8.46 -4.07 4.35
CA TYR A 26 -9.74 -4.80 4.40
C TYR A 26 -10.35 -4.80 5.80
N TRP A 27 -9.52 -4.99 6.83
CA TRP A 27 -9.93 -4.94 8.22
C TRP A 27 -10.54 -3.57 8.56
N TRP A 28 -9.80 -2.48 8.31
CA TRP A 28 -10.28 -1.14 8.62
C TRP A 28 -11.49 -0.72 7.80
N ALA A 29 -11.53 -1.04 6.50
CA ALA A 29 -12.69 -0.79 5.66
C ALA A 29 -13.94 -1.50 6.24
N THR A 30 -13.80 -2.75 6.69
CA THR A 30 -14.91 -3.51 7.28
C THR A 30 -15.38 -2.92 8.61
N VAL A 31 -14.45 -2.69 9.55
CA VAL A 31 -14.77 -2.12 10.87
C VAL A 31 -15.45 -0.75 10.75
N ILE A 32 -14.93 0.12 9.88
CA ILE A 32 -15.51 1.46 9.67
C ILE A 32 -16.86 1.38 8.96
N THR A 33 -17.06 0.44 8.02
CA THR A 33 -18.37 0.21 7.40
C THR A 33 -19.41 -0.18 8.43
N LEU A 34 -19.08 -1.14 9.30
CA LEU A 34 -19.99 -1.62 10.34
C LEU A 34 -20.28 -0.53 11.37
N GLY A 35 -19.26 0.17 11.85
CA GLY A 35 -19.41 1.27 12.81
C GLY A 35 -20.18 2.46 12.23
N GLY A 36 -19.83 2.92 11.03
CA GLY A 36 -20.53 4.01 10.34
C GLY A 36 -21.96 3.65 9.98
N GLY A 37 -22.19 2.43 9.50
CA GLY A 37 -23.53 1.89 9.25
C GLY A 37 -24.36 1.81 10.52
N GLY A 38 -23.78 1.30 11.62
CA GLY A 38 -24.44 1.26 12.93
C GLY A 38 -24.85 2.64 13.44
N PHE A 39 -23.95 3.62 13.39
CA PHE A 39 -24.27 4.99 13.80
C PHE A 39 -25.31 5.67 12.92
N LEU A 40 -25.27 5.46 11.60
CA LEU A 40 -26.30 5.99 10.71
C LEU A 40 -27.66 5.36 11.02
N LEU A 41 -27.73 4.03 11.17
CA LEU A 41 -28.96 3.32 11.51
C LEU A 41 -29.51 3.75 12.89
N SER A 42 -28.65 3.99 13.89
CA SER A 42 -29.08 4.55 15.18
C SER A 42 -29.71 5.92 15.04
N GLY A 43 -29.11 6.81 14.25
CA GLY A 43 -29.67 8.15 13.99
C GLY A 43 -31.02 8.11 13.27
N LEU A 44 -31.15 7.24 12.25
CA LEU A 44 -32.41 7.03 11.53
C LEU A 44 -33.49 6.39 12.41
N SER A 45 -33.12 5.40 13.23
CA SER A 45 -34.02 4.73 14.17
C SER A 45 -34.60 5.72 15.19
N SER A 46 -33.76 6.61 15.73
CA SER A 46 -34.19 7.69 16.64
C SER A 46 -35.13 8.71 15.96
N TYR A 47 -34.97 8.96 14.65
CA TYR A 47 -35.86 9.87 13.90
C TYR A 47 -37.21 9.23 13.54
N TYR A 48 -37.19 8.02 12.97
CA TYR A 48 -38.39 7.32 12.49
C TYR A 48 -39.11 6.52 13.58
N GLN A 49 -38.51 6.41 14.77
CA GLN A 49 -39.03 5.63 15.89
C GLN A 49 -39.21 4.13 15.53
N VAL A 50 -38.38 3.62 14.63
CA VAL A 50 -38.39 2.22 14.16
C VAL A 50 -37.04 1.61 14.48
N ASN A 51 -37.03 0.48 15.20
CA ASN A 51 -35.77 -0.17 15.54
C ASN A 51 -35.13 -0.87 14.33
N LEU A 52 -34.08 -0.24 13.79
CA LEU A 52 -33.31 -0.77 12.66
C LEU A 52 -32.11 -1.63 13.07
N LEU A 53 -31.80 -1.72 14.38
CA LEU A 53 -30.64 -2.44 14.89
C LEU A 53 -31.08 -3.71 15.64
N PRO A 54 -30.49 -4.89 15.32
CA PRO A 54 -30.90 -6.15 15.93
C PRO A 54 -30.49 -6.29 17.41
N PHE A 55 -29.47 -5.54 17.88
CA PHE A 55 -28.88 -5.69 19.21
C PHE A 55 -28.90 -4.40 20.05
N ALA A 56 -29.67 -3.39 19.64
CA ALA A 56 -29.80 -2.12 20.35
C ALA A 56 -31.23 -1.57 20.23
N ASN A 57 -31.63 -0.62 21.09
CA ASN A 57 -32.91 0.08 21.01
C ASN A 57 -32.70 1.60 20.83
N PRO A 58 -32.32 2.08 19.63
CA PRO A 58 -32.07 3.51 19.39
C PRO A 58 -33.35 4.34 19.36
N THR A 59 -34.51 3.69 19.33
CA THR A 59 -35.84 4.32 19.41
C THR A 59 -36.00 5.15 20.69
N GLU A 60 -35.36 4.72 21.78
CA GLU A 60 -35.39 5.42 23.08
C GLU A 60 -34.49 6.66 23.12
N LEU A 61 -33.66 6.89 22.08
CA LEU A 61 -32.78 8.05 22.02
C LEU A 61 -33.55 9.29 21.57
N ASN A 62 -33.30 10.40 22.25
CA ASN A 62 -33.72 11.71 21.78
C ASN A 62 -32.99 12.05 20.47
N PHE A 63 -33.76 12.27 19.40
CA PHE A 63 -33.19 12.59 18.08
C PHE A 63 -32.29 13.82 18.14
N ILE A 64 -32.70 14.85 18.90
CA ILE A 64 -31.89 16.03 19.18
C ILE A 64 -31.45 15.99 20.65
N PRO A 65 -30.14 16.10 20.96
CA PRO A 65 -29.00 16.25 20.03
C PRO A 65 -28.43 14.91 19.55
N GLN A 66 -28.73 13.81 20.23
CA GLN A 66 -27.94 12.57 20.17
C GLN A 66 -28.09 11.79 18.86
N GLY A 67 -29.32 11.66 18.35
CA GLY A 67 -29.60 11.01 17.07
C GLY A 67 -28.94 11.72 15.88
N ILE A 68 -28.97 13.06 15.85
CA ILE A 68 -28.30 13.87 14.81
C ILE A 68 -26.79 13.65 14.85
N VAL A 69 -26.18 13.68 16.04
CA VAL A 69 -24.73 13.47 16.20
C VAL A 69 -24.33 12.07 15.72
N MET A 70 -25.10 11.04 16.09
CA MET A 70 -24.87 9.68 15.60
C MET A 70 -25.02 9.59 14.07
N GLY A 71 -26.07 10.18 13.50
CA GLY A 71 -26.26 10.23 12.05
C GLY A 71 -25.09 10.91 11.33
N PHE A 72 -24.61 12.05 11.84
CA PHE A 72 -23.47 12.77 11.28
C PHE A 72 -22.18 11.94 11.29
N TYR A 73 -21.82 11.34 12.42
CA TYR A 73 -20.66 10.45 12.50
C TYR A 73 -20.84 9.19 11.64
N GLY A 74 -22.07 8.68 11.50
CA GLY A 74 -22.40 7.59 10.61
C GLY A 74 -22.11 7.92 9.15
N VAL A 75 -22.56 9.09 8.67
CA VAL A 75 -22.27 9.56 7.31
C VAL A 75 -20.76 9.72 7.08
N LEU A 76 -20.03 10.37 8.00
CA LEU A 76 -18.58 10.51 7.89
C LEU A 76 -17.87 9.15 7.85
N GLY A 77 -18.27 8.22 8.72
CA GLY A 77 -17.73 6.86 8.73
C GLY A 77 -17.97 6.14 7.40
N LEU A 78 -19.18 6.22 6.85
CA LEU A 78 -19.50 5.61 5.56
C LEU A 78 -18.74 6.25 4.39
N LEU A 79 -18.53 7.57 4.39
CA LEU A 79 -17.71 8.24 3.38
C LEU A 79 -16.25 7.78 3.44
N VAL A 80 -15.68 7.64 4.64
CA VAL A 80 -14.32 7.12 4.83
C VAL A 80 -14.24 5.65 4.42
N SER A 81 -15.21 4.82 4.80
CA SER A 81 -15.30 3.43 4.37
C SER A 81 -15.38 3.31 2.85
N LEU A 82 -16.24 4.09 2.19
CA LEU A 82 -16.37 4.12 0.74
C LEU A 82 -15.05 4.46 0.07
N TYR A 83 -14.34 5.47 0.58
CA TYR A 83 -13.00 5.82 0.11
C TYR A 83 -12.01 4.65 0.25
N LEU A 84 -12.01 3.94 1.38
CA LEU A 84 -11.14 2.77 1.58
C LEU A 84 -11.49 1.63 0.60
N TRP A 85 -12.77 1.30 0.44
CA TRP A 85 -13.22 0.27 -0.50
C TRP A 85 -12.88 0.62 -1.94
N LEU A 86 -13.05 1.87 -2.36
CA LEU A 86 -12.63 2.33 -3.68
C LEU A 86 -11.12 2.22 -3.86
N THR A 87 -10.35 2.63 -2.85
CA THR A 87 -8.89 2.53 -2.88
C THR A 87 -8.43 1.06 -3.02
N ILE A 88 -9.08 0.13 -2.31
CA ILE A 88 -8.85 -1.33 -2.39
C ILE A 88 -9.24 -1.89 -3.77
N LEU A 89 -10.43 -1.54 -4.25
CA LEU A 89 -10.97 -1.99 -5.54
C LEU A 89 -10.01 -1.63 -6.67
N LEU A 90 -9.52 -0.39 -6.65
CA LEU A 90 -8.62 0.16 -7.66
C LEU A 90 -7.14 -0.25 -7.47
N ASP A 91 -6.81 -0.99 -6.41
CA ASP A 91 -5.45 -1.41 -6.02
C ASP A 91 -4.42 -0.27 -6.02
N VAL A 92 -4.82 0.91 -5.51
CA VAL A 92 -3.97 2.10 -5.47
C VAL A 92 -2.66 1.82 -4.74
N GLY A 93 -1.54 2.21 -5.34
CA GLY A 93 -0.17 1.97 -4.89
C GLY A 93 0.36 0.57 -5.22
N GLY A 94 -0.46 -0.33 -5.77
CA GLY A 94 -0.05 -1.67 -6.20
C GLY A 94 0.71 -1.64 -7.52
N GLY A 95 1.51 -2.65 -7.81
CA GLY A 95 2.25 -2.72 -9.05
C GLY A 95 3.37 -3.74 -9.02
N TYR A 96 4.42 -3.50 -9.79
CA TYR A 96 5.58 -4.37 -9.83
C TYR A 96 6.85 -3.63 -10.27
N ASN A 97 8.00 -4.20 -9.93
CA ASN A 97 9.29 -3.85 -10.52
C ASN A 97 9.70 -5.03 -11.40
N GLU A 98 10.07 -4.77 -12.65
CA GLU A 98 10.58 -5.77 -13.56
C GLU A 98 11.95 -5.34 -14.08
N PHE A 99 12.92 -6.24 -13.99
CA PHE A 99 14.27 -6.07 -14.50
C PHE A 99 14.55 -7.20 -15.48
N ASN A 100 14.70 -6.88 -16.76
CA ASN A 100 14.80 -7.87 -17.83
C ASN A 100 16.14 -7.74 -18.56
N ARG A 101 17.03 -8.71 -18.34
CA ARG A 101 18.35 -8.80 -18.98
C ARG A 101 18.28 -9.19 -20.45
N GLU A 102 17.18 -9.78 -20.93
CA GLU A 102 16.99 -10.12 -22.35
C GLU A 102 16.67 -8.89 -23.18
N THR A 103 15.77 -8.05 -22.67
CA THR A 103 15.35 -6.81 -23.35
C THR A 103 16.25 -5.61 -23.00
N GLY A 104 17.11 -5.76 -21.98
CA GLY A 104 17.99 -4.69 -21.51
C GLY A 104 17.25 -3.56 -20.79
N LYS A 105 16.03 -3.80 -20.29
CA LYS A 105 15.14 -2.77 -19.72
C LYS A 105 14.73 -3.05 -18.29
N ALA A 106 14.59 -1.98 -17.51
CA ALA A 106 13.91 -1.97 -16.23
C ALA A 106 12.61 -1.19 -16.35
N GLN A 107 11.53 -1.77 -15.83
CA GLN A 107 10.18 -1.22 -15.81
C GLN A 107 9.69 -1.16 -14.36
N ILE A 108 9.31 0.04 -13.92
CA ILE A 108 8.69 0.26 -12.61
C ILE A 108 7.27 0.72 -12.86
N PHE A 109 6.31 -0.15 -12.50
CA PHE A 109 4.89 0.12 -12.69
C PHE A 109 4.17 0.26 -11.36
N ARG A 110 3.29 1.26 -11.24
CA ARG A 110 2.40 1.48 -10.10
C ARG A 110 1.01 1.94 -10.57
N TRP A 111 -0.02 1.48 -9.88
CA TRP A 111 -1.37 2.01 -9.95
C TRP A 111 -1.48 3.26 -9.09
N GLY A 112 -1.76 4.40 -9.71
CA GLY A 112 -2.11 5.65 -9.05
C GLY A 112 -3.61 5.76 -8.76
N PHE A 113 -4.00 6.95 -8.29
CA PHE A 113 -5.42 7.30 -8.12
C PHE A 113 -6.15 7.34 -9.48
N PRO A 114 -7.48 7.15 -9.49
CA PRO A 114 -8.26 7.28 -10.72
C PRO A 114 -8.08 8.67 -11.35
N GLY A 115 -7.93 8.70 -12.67
CA GLY A 115 -7.65 9.92 -13.43
C GLY A 115 -6.76 9.65 -14.64
N LYS A 116 -6.26 10.73 -15.28
CA LYS A 116 -5.43 10.66 -16.49
C LYS A 116 -4.11 9.90 -16.26
N ASN A 117 -3.54 10.00 -15.06
CA ASN A 117 -2.25 9.40 -14.69
C ASN A 117 -2.42 8.18 -13.78
N ARG A 118 -3.47 7.38 -14.00
CA ARG A 118 -3.74 6.17 -13.21
C ARG A 118 -2.62 5.14 -13.32
N ARG A 119 -1.97 5.03 -14.47
CA ARG A 119 -0.81 4.16 -14.66
C ARG A 119 0.44 5.02 -14.55
N VAL A 120 1.22 4.79 -13.49
CA VAL A 120 2.51 5.43 -13.29
C VAL A 120 3.56 4.41 -13.67
N GLU A 121 4.22 4.65 -14.79
CA GLU A 121 5.18 3.74 -15.39
C GLU A 121 6.47 4.49 -15.69
N VAL A 122 7.59 3.90 -15.30
CA VAL A 122 8.90 4.47 -15.52
C VAL A 122 9.80 3.39 -16.09
N ASP A 123 10.20 3.61 -17.34
CA ASP A 123 11.11 2.74 -18.07
C ASP A 123 12.47 3.40 -18.24
N PHE A 124 13.52 2.58 -18.19
CA PHE A 124 14.89 2.98 -18.50
C PHE A 124 15.74 1.74 -18.87
N PRO A 125 16.82 1.94 -19.64
CA PRO A 125 17.81 0.89 -19.89
C PRO A 125 18.44 0.38 -18.60
N LEU A 126 18.75 -0.92 -18.53
CA LEU A 126 19.48 -1.50 -17.40
C LEU A 126 20.88 -0.91 -17.25
N GLU A 127 21.50 -0.50 -18.36
CA GLU A 127 22.82 0.15 -18.39
C GLU A 127 22.86 1.49 -17.66
N ASP A 128 21.71 2.16 -17.53
CA ASP A 128 21.61 3.41 -16.78
C ASP A 128 21.53 3.18 -15.27
N VAL A 129 21.35 1.93 -14.80
CA VAL A 129 21.37 1.62 -13.37
C VAL A 129 22.81 1.67 -12.86
N GLN A 130 23.07 2.56 -11.90
CA GLN A 130 24.40 2.77 -11.34
C GLN A 130 24.63 2.00 -10.04
N ALA A 131 23.61 1.96 -9.18
CA ALA A 131 23.70 1.34 -7.86
C ALA A 131 22.32 1.02 -7.29
N ILE A 132 22.27 0.05 -6.38
CA ILE A 132 21.15 -0.12 -5.46
C ILE A 132 21.50 0.60 -4.16
N ARG A 133 20.70 1.57 -3.75
CA ARG A 133 20.91 2.30 -2.49
C ARG A 133 19.94 1.83 -1.41
N VAL A 134 20.46 1.43 -0.26
CA VAL A 134 19.67 1.13 0.94
C VAL A 134 19.69 2.35 1.86
N ASP A 135 18.52 2.78 2.30
CA ASP A 135 18.34 3.90 3.24
C ASP A 135 17.79 3.33 4.54
N ILE A 136 18.61 3.38 5.60
CA ILE A 136 18.28 2.92 6.94
C ILE A 136 18.34 4.13 7.86
N LYS A 137 17.18 4.51 8.39
CA LYS A 137 17.05 5.51 9.44
C LYS A 137 16.35 4.87 10.61
N GLU A 138 17.02 4.85 11.76
CA GLU A 138 16.45 4.39 13.03
C GLU A 138 15.97 5.58 13.87
N GLY A 139 15.14 5.31 14.89
CA GLY A 139 14.61 6.31 15.83
C GLY A 139 13.08 6.41 15.82
N ILE A 140 12.56 7.61 16.12
CA ILE A 140 11.11 7.85 16.31
C ILE A 140 10.32 7.67 15.00
N ASN A 141 10.95 7.91 13.86
CA ASN A 141 10.37 7.69 12.53
C ASN A 141 11.31 6.81 11.69
N PRO A 142 11.28 5.49 11.91
CA PRO A 142 12.19 4.59 11.24
C PRO A 142 11.85 4.51 9.74
N ARG A 143 12.88 4.54 8.90
CA ARG A 143 12.76 4.39 7.45
C ARG A 143 13.71 3.31 6.99
N ARG A 144 13.17 2.32 6.30
CA ARG A 144 13.95 1.25 5.64
C ARG A 144 13.44 1.12 4.23
N ALA A 145 14.22 1.65 3.28
CA ALA A 145 13.81 1.74 1.89
C ALA A 145 14.96 1.39 0.95
N ILE A 146 14.63 0.76 -0.18
CA ILE A 146 15.57 0.50 -1.27
C ILE A 146 15.27 1.48 -2.39
N TYR A 147 16.30 2.13 -2.88
CA TYR A 147 16.25 3.02 -4.04
C TYR A 147 17.11 2.48 -5.17
N LEU A 148 16.65 2.76 -6.38
CA LEU A 148 17.41 2.56 -7.59
C LEU A 148 18.07 3.88 -7.97
N ARG A 149 19.41 3.88 -8.06
CA ARG A 149 20.17 5.01 -8.58
C ARG A 149 20.32 4.84 -10.09
N VAL A 150 19.69 5.73 -10.85
CA VAL A 150 19.71 5.72 -12.31
C VAL A 150 20.45 6.95 -12.81
N LYS A 151 21.27 6.80 -13.85
CA LYS A 151 22.02 7.88 -14.50
C LYS A 151 21.06 9.02 -14.90
N ASN A 152 21.44 10.26 -14.57
CA ASN A 152 20.69 11.47 -14.90
C ASN A 152 19.22 11.48 -14.42
N ARG A 153 18.86 10.69 -13.40
CA ARG A 153 17.52 10.69 -12.79
C ARG A 153 17.59 10.76 -11.27
N ALA A 154 16.49 11.20 -10.67
CA ALA A 154 16.31 11.11 -9.23
C ALA A 154 16.26 9.63 -8.79
N GLN A 155 16.61 9.38 -7.53
CA GLN A 155 16.55 8.04 -6.94
C GLN A 155 15.11 7.52 -6.92
N ILE A 156 14.88 6.35 -7.53
CA ILE A 156 13.54 5.78 -7.65
C ILE A 156 13.31 4.79 -6.50
N PRO A 157 12.32 5.00 -5.62
CA PRO A 157 12.03 4.05 -4.55
C PRO A 157 11.47 2.74 -5.12
N LEU A 158 12.11 1.62 -4.78
CA LEU A 158 11.68 0.27 -5.16
C LEU A 158 10.78 -0.35 -4.10
N THR A 159 11.02 0.00 -2.84
CA THR A 159 10.22 -0.47 -1.70
C THR A 159 8.89 0.26 -1.58
N ARG A 160 7.94 -0.42 -0.97
CA ARG A 160 6.60 0.11 -0.72
C ARG A 160 6.59 1.16 0.41
N VAL A 161 5.66 2.12 0.31
CA VAL A 161 5.30 3.02 1.43
C VAL A 161 4.52 2.27 2.52
N GLY A 162 4.98 2.34 3.77
CA GLY A 162 4.32 1.73 4.91
C GLY A 162 5.30 1.31 6.00
N GLN A 163 4.97 0.25 6.72
CA GLN A 163 5.82 -0.29 7.78
C GLN A 163 7.21 -0.66 7.22
N PRO A 164 8.29 -0.26 7.90
CA PRO A 164 9.65 -0.63 7.53
C PRO A 164 9.80 -2.15 7.44
N LEU A 165 10.49 -2.62 6.41
CA LEU A 165 10.85 -4.04 6.29
C LEU A 165 11.76 -4.45 7.47
N PRO A 166 11.73 -5.71 7.91
CA PRO A 166 12.79 -6.27 8.73
C PRO A 166 14.15 -6.01 8.08
N LEU A 167 15.17 -5.69 8.88
CA LEU A 167 16.50 -5.34 8.35
C LEU A 167 17.08 -6.47 7.49
N SER A 168 16.93 -7.72 7.94
CA SER A 168 17.33 -8.91 7.20
C SER A 168 16.68 -8.99 5.81
N ASP A 169 15.38 -8.68 5.72
CA ASP A 169 14.64 -8.78 4.46
C ASP A 169 15.05 -7.66 3.50
N LEU A 170 15.31 -6.47 4.04
CA LEU A 170 15.81 -5.32 3.29
C LEU A 170 17.20 -5.60 2.70
N GLU A 171 18.12 -6.11 3.52
CA GLU A 171 19.47 -6.47 3.11
C GLU A 171 19.46 -7.59 2.06
N ASN A 172 18.67 -8.65 2.29
CA ASN A 172 18.53 -9.76 1.35
C ASN A 172 17.97 -9.28 0.00
N GLN A 173 16.91 -8.47 0.00
CA GLN A 173 16.34 -7.91 -1.23
C GLN A 173 17.32 -6.97 -1.94
N GLY A 174 18.05 -6.13 -1.20
CA GLY A 174 19.05 -5.23 -1.74
C GLY A 174 20.22 -5.97 -2.39
N ALA A 175 20.75 -6.98 -1.70
CA ALA A 175 21.83 -7.82 -2.19
C ALA A 175 21.42 -8.66 -3.41
N GLU A 176 20.21 -9.21 -3.41
CA GLU A 176 19.65 -9.93 -4.56
C GLU A 176 19.56 -9.02 -5.80
N LEU A 177 19.03 -7.79 -5.63
CA LEU A 177 18.94 -6.80 -6.70
C LEU A 177 20.31 -6.38 -7.22
N ALA A 178 21.26 -6.07 -6.32
CA ALA A 178 22.61 -5.69 -6.69
C ALA A 178 23.32 -6.81 -7.48
N ARG A 179 23.17 -8.06 -7.02
CA ARG A 179 23.71 -9.24 -7.72
C ARG A 179 23.04 -9.49 -9.07
N PHE A 180 21.72 -9.30 -9.16
CA PHE A 180 20.96 -9.43 -10.40
C PHE A 180 21.26 -8.31 -11.40
N LEU A 181 21.63 -7.11 -10.96
CA LEU A 181 21.96 -6.01 -11.86
C LEU A 181 23.46 -5.89 -12.12
N SER A 182 24.29 -6.61 -11.36
CA SER A 182 25.75 -6.51 -11.40
C SER A 182 26.24 -5.08 -11.11
N VAL A 183 25.56 -4.40 -10.18
CA VAL A 183 25.85 -3.03 -9.72
C VAL A 183 26.20 -3.02 -8.23
N PRO A 184 26.94 -2.02 -7.73
CA PRO A 184 27.24 -1.90 -6.31
C PRO A 184 25.97 -1.69 -5.47
N LEU A 185 26.03 -2.20 -4.23
CA LEU A 185 25.10 -1.88 -3.15
C LEU A 185 25.69 -0.71 -2.35
N GLU A 186 24.98 0.42 -2.33
CA GLU A 186 25.35 1.64 -1.61
C GLU A 186 24.46 1.81 -0.37
N GLY A 187 24.99 2.39 0.70
CA GLY A 187 24.23 2.72 1.91
C GLY A 187 24.31 1.64 2.97
N LEU A 188 25.05 1.97 4.03
CA LEU A 188 24.97 1.43 5.38
C LEU A 188 24.96 2.63 6.32
#